data_AF-A0A970UT69-F1
#
_entry.id   AF-A0A970UT69-F1
#
_cell.length_a   1.000
_cell.length_b   1.000
_cell.length_c   1.000
_cell.angle_alpha   90.00
_cell.angle_beta   90.00
_cell.angle_gamma   90.00
#
_symmetry.space_group_name_H-M   'P 1'
#
loop_
_entity.id
_entity.type
_entity.pdbx_description
1 polymer ?
#
loop_
_entity_poly.entity_id
_entity_poly.type
_entity_poly.pdbx_seq_one_letter_code
_entity_poly.pdbx_strand_id
1 'polypeptide(L)'
;MKTAQTITILLTLAMLSCCNRAPEAPMESGPVISLEKSDVIDLSPYLEDIRLIPLEGHPGSLFSQADHMVLEGSDLYIMDKTLKAIICFDTTGRFRYRIQRVGKGPGEYPELNGFWIRPEKNELYLHSRIPPK
;
A
#
# COMPACT_ATOMS: atom_id res chain seq x y z
N MET A 1 63.26 32.01 7.63
CA MET A 1 62.64 31.67 8.94
C MET A 1 61.27 32.30 9.15
N LYS A 2 61.06 33.58 8.82
CA LYS A 2 59.75 34.27 8.98
C LYS A 2 58.63 33.70 8.08
N THR A 3 58.96 33.29 6.85
CA THR A 3 58.01 32.71 5.88
C THR A 3 57.51 31.31 6.25
N ALA A 4 58.36 30.49 6.88
CA ALA A 4 57.96 29.17 7.38
C ALA A 4 57.00 29.30 8.57
N GLN A 5 57.25 30.25 9.48
CA GLN A 5 56.37 30.52 10.62
C GLN A 5 54.98 31.02 10.19
N THR A 6 54.91 31.86 9.15
CA THR A 6 53.62 32.32 8.61
C THR A 6 52.82 31.18 7.97
N ILE A 7 53.47 30.23 7.31
CA ILE A 7 52.78 29.06 6.71
C ILE A 7 52.24 28.15 7.81
N THR A 8 53.00 27.91 8.88
CA THR A 8 52.53 27.09 10.01
C THR A 8 51.32 27.70 10.70
N ILE A 9 51.31 29.02 10.91
CA ILE A 9 50.16 29.73 11.52
C ILE A 9 48.91 29.67 10.63
N LEU A 10 49.08 29.79 9.30
CA LEU A 10 47.95 29.69 8.38
C LEU A 10 47.36 28.27 8.35
N LEU A 11 48.22 27.25 8.44
CA LEU A 11 47.82 25.85 8.45
C LEU A 11 47.06 25.47 9.73
N THR A 12 47.47 25.99 10.89
CA THR A 12 46.77 25.74 12.16
C THR A 12 45.41 26.45 12.19
N LEU A 13 45.30 27.67 11.65
CA LEU A 13 44.05 28.41 11.58
C LEU A 13 43.00 27.71 10.67
N ALA A 14 43.46 27.08 9.59
CA ALA A 14 42.60 26.29 8.70
C ALA A 14 42.05 25.02 9.40
N MET A 15 42.84 24.38 10.27
CA MET A 15 42.41 23.20 11.02
C MET A 15 41.38 23.50 12.11
N LEU A 16 41.43 24.70 12.71
CA LEU A 16 40.43 25.16 13.69
C LEU A 16 39.04 25.38 13.06
N SER A 17 38.96 25.66 11.75
CA SER A 17 37.69 25.90 11.07
C SER A 17 36.90 24.62 10.75
N CYS A 18 37.55 23.45 10.73
CA CYS A 18 36.89 22.16 10.47
C CYS A 18 36.19 21.56 11.70
N CYS A 19 36.28 22.17 12.88
CA CYS A 19 35.67 21.66 14.10
C CYS A 19 34.28 22.24 14.41
N ASN A 20 33.75 23.13 13.56
CA ASN A 20 32.36 23.58 13.67
C ASN A 20 31.41 22.54 13.05
N ARG A 21 31.22 21.41 13.73
CA ARG A 21 29.96 20.68 13.58
C ARG A 21 28.93 21.48 14.35
N ALA A 22 28.00 22.12 13.64
CA ALA A 22 26.78 22.58 14.26
C ALA A 22 26.17 21.39 15.04
N PRO A 23 25.63 21.59 16.24
CA PRO A 23 24.86 20.55 16.91
C PRO A 23 23.84 20.04 15.89
N GLU A 24 23.85 18.74 15.60
CA GLU A 24 22.75 18.14 14.85
C GLU A 24 21.48 18.53 15.62
N ALA A 25 20.59 19.29 14.97
CA ALA A 25 19.32 19.64 15.57
C ALA A 25 18.69 18.34 16.08
N PRO A 26 18.08 18.33 17.28
CA PRO A 26 17.35 17.17 17.75
C PRO A 26 16.47 16.70 16.60
N MET A 27 16.65 15.45 16.18
CA MET A 27 15.80 14.85 15.14
C MET A 27 14.37 14.98 15.65
N GLU A 28 13.61 15.96 15.13
CA GLU A 28 12.21 16.09 15.49
C GLU A 28 11.55 14.81 15.03
N SER A 29 11.25 13.94 16.00
CA SER A 29 10.40 12.79 15.78
C SER A 29 9.13 13.34 15.14
N GLY A 30 8.84 12.89 13.91
CA GLY A 30 7.60 13.22 13.22
C GLY A 30 6.39 12.92 14.12
N PRO A 31 5.19 13.42 13.77
CA PRO A 31 4.02 13.29 14.61
C PRO A 31 3.85 11.87 15.14
N VAL A 32 3.96 11.72 16.47
CA VAL A 32 3.79 10.43 17.14
C VAL A 32 2.30 10.21 17.33
N ILE A 33 1.74 9.24 16.63
CA ILE A 33 0.35 8.83 16.85
C ILE A 33 0.36 7.88 18.05
N SER A 34 -0.10 8.38 19.21
CA SER A 34 -0.31 7.55 20.39
C SER A 34 -1.46 6.58 20.14
N LEU A 35 -1.17 5.27 20.16
CA LEU A 35 -2.18 4.21 20.15
C LEU A 35 -2.69 4.03 21.58
N GLU A 36 -3.34 5.04 22.14
CA GLU A 36 -4.02 4.87 23.41
C GLU A 36 -5.15 3.84 23.24
N LYS A 37 -5.45 3.11 24.32
CA LYS A 37 -6.52 2.13 24.35
C LYS A 37 -7.84 2.85 24.05
N SER A 38 -8.37 2.67 22.84
CA SER A 38 -9.58 3.37 22.40
C SER A 38 -10.75 3.06 23.32
N ASP A 39 -11.50 4.10 23.64
CA ASP A 39 -12.84 3.97 24.23
C ASP A 39 -13.74 3.15 23.29
N VAL A 40 -14.77 2.53 23.85
CA VAL A 40 -15.81 1.89 23.04
C VAL A 40 -16.52 2.98 22.24
N ILE A 41 -16.36 2.98 20.92
CA ILE A 41 -17.01 3.93 20.02
C ILE A 41 -18.33 3.32 19.55
N ASP A 42 -19.44 4.03 19.81
CA ASP A 42 -20.71 3.71 19.18
C ASP A 42 -20.69 4.16 17.72
N LEU A 43 -20.71 3.19 16.80
CA LEU A 43 -20.75 3.45 15.36
C LEU A 43 -22.17 3.65 14.83
N SER A 44 -23.21 3.36 15.62
CA SER A 44 -24.61 3.47 15.20
C SER A 44 -24.97 4.84 14.59
N PRO A 45 -24.46 5.98 15.09
CA PRO A 45 -24.74 7.29 14.49
C PRO A 45 -24.14 7.49 13.09
N TYR A 46 -23.13 6.69 12.73
CA TYR A 46 -22.41 6.77 11.44
C TYR A 46 -22.83 5.66 10.46
N LEU A 47 -23.64 4.71 10.90
CA LEU A 47 -24.12 3.59 10.09
C LEU A 47 -25.53 3.89 9.61
N GLU A 48 -25.70 4.08 8.30
CA GLU A 48 -27.03 4.24 7.69
C GLU A 48 -27.73 2.89 7.52
N ASP A 49 -26.98 1.85 7.13
CA ASP A 49 -27.54 0.54 6.77
C ASP A 49 -26.49 -0.58 6.94
N ILE A 50 -26.96 -1.79 7.24
CA ILE A 50 -26.15 -3.00 7.36
C ILE A 50 -26.79 -4.07 6.49
N ARG A 51 -26.06 -4.54 5.47
CA ARG A 51 -26.54 -5.58 4.54
C ARG A 51 -25.72 -6.85 4.66
N LEU A 52 -26.43 -7.97 4.63
CA LEU A 52 -25.83 -9.29 4.43
C LEU A 52 -26.01 -9.70 2.97
N ILE A 53 -24.90 -9.98 2.29
CA ILE A 53 -24.89 -10.38 0.88
C ILE A 53 -24.48 -11.87 0.81
N PRO A 54 -25.43 -12.80 0.65
CA PRO A 54 -25.11 -14.21 0.49
C PRO A 54 -24.47 -14.45 -0.89
N LEU A 55 -23.24 -14.94 -0.92
CA LEU A 55 -22.53 -15.16 -2.17
C LEU A 55 -22.96 -16.47 -2.83
N GLU A 56 -23.20 -16.43 -4.14
CA GLU A 56 -23.55 -17.59 -4.96
C GLU A 56 -22.43 -18.64 -4.95
N GLY A 57 -22.79 -19.89 -4.64
CA GLY A 57 -21.89 -21.04 -4.75
C GLY A 57 -21.79 -21.56 -6.18
N HIS A 58 -20.74 -21.15 -6.90
CA HIS A 58 -20.44 -21.54 -8.27
C HIS A 58 -18.95 -21.94 -8.37
N PRO A 59 -18.54 -22.93 -9.18
CA PRO A 59 -17.12 -23.33 -9.27
C PRO A 59 -16.16 -22.17 -9.57
N GLY A 60 -16.59 -21.19 -10.37
CA GLY A 60 -15.83 -19.98 -10.68
C GLY A 60 -15.82 -18.92 -9.57
N SER A 61 -16.76 -18.98 -8.63
CA SER A 61 -16.90 -18.01 -7.54
C SER A 61 -16.10 -18.39 -6.29
N LEU A 62 -15.54 -19.60 -6.25
CA LEU A 62 -14.77 -20.09 -5.10
C LEU A 62 -13.48 -19.28 -4.91
N PHE A 63 -13.28 -18.82 -3.68
CA PHE A 63 -12.06 -18.23 -3.18
C PHE A 63 -11.71 -18.86 -1.83
N SER A 64 -10.41 -18.86 -1.51
CA SER A 64 -9.85 -19.30 -0.26
C SER A 64 -9.91 -18.18 0.79
N GLN A 65 -9.54 -16.97 0.41
CA GLN A 65 -9.45 -15.81 1.29
C GLN A 65 -9.91 -14.53 0.57
N ALA A 66 -10.50 -13.60 1.33
CA ALA A 66 -10.90 -12.28 0.86
C ALA A 66 -9.89 -11.24 1.36
N ASP A 67 -8.70 -11.21 0.74
CA ASP A 67 -7.57 -10.37 1.16
C ASP A 67 -7.82 -8.87 0.96
N HIS A 68 -8.57 -8.52 -0.08
CA HIS A 68 -8.95 -7.13 -0.38
C HIS A 68 -10.32 -7.10 -1.05
N MET A 69 -11.19 -6.21 -0.59
CA MET A 69 -12.54 -6.07 -1.12
C MET A 69 -12.83 -4.62 -1.51
N VAL A 70 -13.46 -4.43 -2.66
CA VAL A 70 -13.90 -3.12 -3.14
C VAL A 70 -15.33 -3.24 -3.64
N LEU A 71 -16.20 -2.37 -3.15
CA LEU A 71 -17.54 -2.19 -3.69
C LEU A 71 -17.52 -0.96 -4.60
N GLU A 72 -17.81 -1.16 -5.88
CA GLU A 72 -17.86 -0.09 -6.88
C GLU A 72 -19.17 -0.20 -7.67
N GLY A 73 -20.03 0.81 -7.58
CA GLY A 73 -21.37 0.78 -8.17
C GLY A 73 -22.18 -0.44 -7.70
N SER A 74 -22.49 -1.34 -8.64
CA SER A 74 -23.25 -2.57 -8.39
C SER A 74 -22.39 -3.82 -8.18
N ASP A 75 -21.06 -3.66 -8.14
CA ASP A 75 -20.12 -4.78 -8.22
C ASP A 75 -19.24 -4.84 -6.98
N LEU A 76 -19.19 -6.04 -6.38
CA LEU A 76 -18.33 -6.39 -5.26
C LEU A 76 -17.15 -7.22 -5.78
N TYR A 77 -15.96 -6.63 -5.72
CA TYR A 77 -14.72 -7.26 -6.11
C TYR A 77 -14.01 -7.83 -4.88
N ILE A 78 -13.70 -9.12 -4.92
CA ILE A 78 -12.97 -9.83 -3.87
C ILE A 78 -11.66 -10.33 -4.48
N MET A 79 -10.54 -9.89 -3.91
CA MET A 79 -9.22 -10.39 -4.25
C MET A 79 -8.84 -11.54 -3.34
N ASP A 80 -8.38 -12.62 -3.95
CA ASP A 80 -7.73 -13.74 -3.30
C ASP A 80 -6.26 -13.79 -3.74
N LYS A 81 -5.37 -13.54 -2.79
CA LYS A 81 -3.93 -13.51 -3.01
C LYS A 81 -3.34 -14.91 -3.21
N THR A 82 -3.91 -15.92 -2.56
CA THR A 82 -3.46 -17.32 -2.64
C THR A 82 -3.73 -17.88 -4.03
N LEU A 83 -4.93 -17.67 -4.55
CA LEU A 83 -5.34 -18.09 -5.89
C LEU A 83 -4.90 -17.11 -6.98
N LYS A 84 -4.45 -15.90 -6.61
CA LYS A 84 -4.11 -14.82 -7.54
C LYS A 84 -5.29 -14.49 -8.45
N ALA A 85 -6.46 -14.35 -7.83
CA ALA A 85 -7.72 -14.14 -8.52
C ALA A 85 -8.44 -12.90 -7.99
N ILE A 86 -9.21 -12.26 -8.87
CA ILE A 86 -10.26 -11.32 -8.49
C ILE A 86 -11.59 -11.94 -8.89
N ILE A 87 -12.48 -12.08 -7.92
CA ILE A 87 -13.83 -12.61 -8.10
C ILE A 87 -14.78 -11.43 -8.00
N CYS A 88 -15.65 -11.28 -9.00
CA CYS A 88 -16.64 -10.22 -9.03
C CYS A 88 -18.04 -10.82 -8.82
N PHE A 89 -18.75 -10.24 -7.85
CA PHE A 89 -20.16 -10.50 -7.59
C PHE A 89 -20.95 -9.21 -7.82
N ASP A 90 -22.26 -9.32 -8.04
CA ASP A 90 -23.13 -8.16 -7.88
C ASP A 90 -23.52 -7.93 -6.40
N THR A 91 -24.20 -6.82 -6.12
CA THR A 91 -24.68 -6.48 -4.76
C THR A 91 -25.78 -7.40 -4.23
N THR A 92 -26.33 -8.30 -5.05
CA THR A 92 -27.25 -9.37 -4.61
C THR A 92 -26.51 -10.66 -4.26
N GLY A 93 -25.21 -10.73 -4.55
CA GLY A 93 -24.35 -11.87 -4.29
C GLY A 93 -24.24 -12.85 -5.46
N ARG A 94 -24.78 -12.52 -6.64
CA ARG A 94 -24.64 -13.38 -7.83
C ARG A 94 -23.25 -13.27 -8.41
N PHE A 95 -22.70 -14.40 -8.83
CA PHE A 95 -21.38 -14.45 -9.46
C PHE A 95 -21.45 -13.82 -10.85
N ARG A 96 -20.57 -12.85 -11.12
CA ARG A 96 -20.44 -12.25 -12.45
C ARG A 96 -19.31 -12.89 -13.25
N TYR A 97 -18.08 -12.83 -12.73
CA TYR A 97 -16.90 -13.32 -13.41
C TYR A 97 -15.69 -13.44 -12.47
N ARG A 98 -14.63 -14.08 -12.98
CA ARG A 98 -13.34 -14.25 -12.31
C ARG A 98 -12.22 -13.79 -13.24
N ILE A 99 -11.28 -13.02 -12.70
CA ILE A 99 -10.02 -12.66 -13.36
C ILE A 99 -8.91 -13.48 -12.71
N GLN A 100 -8.28 -14.39 -13.47
CA GLN A 100 -7.19 -15.22 -13.00
C GLN A 100 -6.21 -15.55 -14.14
N ARG A 101 -5.38 -14.58 -14.53
CA ARG A 101 -4.42 -14.71 -15.65
C ARG A 101 -3.00 -14.90 -15.13
N VAL A 102 -2.74 -16.04 -14.49
CA VAL A 102 -1.45 -16.29 -13.83
C VAL A 102 -0.37 -16.64 -14.84
N GLY A 103 0.71 -15.87 -14.87
CA GLY A 103 1.83 -16.11 -15.78
C GLY A 103 2.73 -14.90 -16.00
N LYS A 104 3.55 -14.92 -17.05
CA LYS A 104 4.49 -13.83 -17.39
C LYS A 104 4.30 -13.31 -18.83
N GLY A 105 3.29 -13.80 -19.54
CA GLY A 105 2.93 -13.35 -20.89
C GLY A 105 2.18 -12.00 -20.90
N PRO A 106 1.92 -11.45 -22.10
CA PRO A 106 1.10 -10.24 -22.23
C PRO A 106 -0.28 -10.41 -21.58
N GLY A 107 -0.61 -9.51 -20.65
CA GLY A 107 -1.87 -9.55 -19.91
C GLY A 107 -1.94 -10.62 -18.82
N GLU A 108 -0.82 -11.26 -18.48
CA GLU A 108 -0.70 -12.17 -17.34
C GLU A 108 0.07 -11.52 -16.19
N TYR A 109 -0.14 -12.03 -14.98
CA TYR A 109 0.52 -11.56 -13.78
C TYR A 109 0.99 -12.74 -12.91
N PRO A 110 2.27 -12.78 -12.49
CA PRO A 110 2.79 -13.88 -11.70
C PRO A 110 2.38 -13.78 -10.21
N GLU A 111 2.03 -12.58 -9.76
CA GLU A 111 1.62 -12.25 -8.39
C GLU A 111 0.41 -11.31 -8.42
N LEU A 112 -0.37 -11.29 -7.34
CA LEU A 112 -1.47 -10.35 -7.16
C LEU A 112 -1.39 -9.78 -5.74
N ASN A 113 -0.86 -8.57 -5.62
CA ASN A 113 -0.56 -7.93 -4.33
C ASN A 113 -1.55 -6.82 -3.96
N GLY A 114 -2.41 -6.43 -4.89
CA GLY A 114 -3.41 -5.39 -4.71
C GLY A 114 -4.09 -5.05 -6.03
N PHE A 115 -5.20 -4.32 -5.95
CA PHE A 115 -5.89 -3.79 -7.11
C PHE A 115 -6.60 -2.49 -6.78
N TRP A 116 -6.90 -1.70 -7.81
CA TRP A 116 -7.72 -0.49 -7.72
C TRP A 116 -8.63 -0.39 -8.93
N ILE A 117 -9.78 0.22 -8.73
CA ILE A 117 -10.77 0.44 -9.80
C ILE A 117 -10.80 1.93 -10.11
N ARG A 118 -10.82 2.24 -11.41
CA ARG A 118 -11.07 3.58 -11.92
C ARG A 118 -12.40 3.56 -12.68
N PRO A 119 -13.53 3.79 -12.00
CA PRO A 119 -14.87 3.60 -12.57
C PRO A 119 -15.12 4.49 -13.79
N GLU A 120 -14.66 5.75 -13.75
CA GLU A 120 -14.79 6.72 -14.84
C GLU A 120 -14.19 6.27 -16.17
N LYS A 121 -13.23 5.34 -16.13
CA LYS A 121 -12.59 4.77 -17.32
C LYS A 121 -12.92 3.30 -17.55
N ASN A 122 -13.70 2.68 -16.66
CA ASN A 122 -13.95 1.25 -16.63
C ASN A 122 -12.64 0.43 -16.65
N GLU A 123 -11.66 0.87 -15.87
CA GLU A 123 -10.32 0.26 -15.81
C GLU A 123 -10.09 -0.36 -14.43
N LEU A 124 -9.50 -1.56 -14.41
CA LEU A 124 -9.03 -2.24 -13.21
C LEU A 124 -7.50 -2.39 -13.26
N TYR A 125 -6.82 -1.80 -12.26
CA TYR A 125 -5.37 -1.82 -12.14
C TYR A 125 -4.95 -2.93 -11.17
N LEU A 126 -3.94 -3.71 -11.57
CA LEU A 126 -3.37 -4.78 -10.74
C LEU A 126 -1.96 -4.40 -10.28
N HIS A 127 -1.68 -4.57 -8.99
CA HIS A 127 -0.33 -4.54 -8.47
C HIS A 127 0.25 -5.96 -8.51
N SER A 128 1.19 -6.19 -9.42
CA SER A 128 1.93 -7.44 -9.55
C SER A 128 3.42 -7.16 -9.53
N ARG A 129 4.16 -7.88 -8.69
CA ARG A 129 5.62 -7.90 -8.76
C ARG A 129 6.03 -8.94 -9.80
N ILE A 130 6.82 -8.53 -10.79
CA ILE A 130 7.42 -9.44 -11.76
C ILE A 130 8.83 -9.78 -11.29
N PRO A 131 9.12 -11.02 -10.87
CA PRO A 131 10.47 -11.40 -10.47
C PRO A 131 11.43 -11.27 -11.65
N PRO A 132 12.70 -10.86 -11.41
CA PRO A 132 13.74 -10.91 -12.44
C PRO A 132 13.89 -12.33 -13.00
N LYS A 133 14.39 -12.43 -14.23
CA LYS A 133 14.68 -13.72 -14.88
C LYS A 133 15.81 -14.45 -14.19
#